data_AF-A0A3M8EP98-F1
#
_entry.id   AF-A0A3M8EP98-F1
#
_cell.length_a   1.000
_cell.length_b   1.000
_cell.length_c   1.000
_cell.angle_alpha   90.00
_cell.angle_beta   90.00
_cell.angle_gamma   90.00
#
_symmetry.space_group_name_H-M   'P 1'
#
loop_
_entity.id
_entity.type
_entity.pdbx_description
1 polymer ?
#
loop_
_entity_poly.entity_id
_entity_poly.type
_entity_poly.pdbx_seq_one_letter_code
_entity_poly.pdbx_strand_id
1 'polypeptide(L)'
;MNRRDFLKNSITVIAGLAVPLSALELINPRKLLAKKEGESAVRWAFLVDTQACVGCGFCVKACKTENEIPHETNITRTWVERYVITKKGKTYIDSPRGARDGFTSDRIDLNEEGHLEITGDDIEKAFFVPKLCNQCDNPACAQVCPVGATYQTSDGVVLVDRKHCIGCGYCIMACPYAVRSFHPVHKTAEKCTFCYHRITKGMKTACVDACPFGARRIGNLRDPDDPVTKTIMSGRIGVLKEEYGTKPQVYYLALSREVK
;
A
#
# COMPACT_ATOMS: atom_id res chain seq x y z
N MET A 1 21.07 -14.23 49.48
CA MET A 1 20.26 -13.14 48.88
C MET A 1 18.93 -13.08 49.61
N ASN A 2 18.63 -12.00 50.32
CA ASN A 2 17.49 -11.94 51.25
C ASN A 2 16.18 -11.70 50.46
N ARG A 3 15.04 -12.29 50.87
CA ARG A 3 13.74 -12.20 50.14
C ARG A 3 13.33 -10.76 49.82
N ARG A 4 13.70 -9.83 50.69
CA ARG A 4 13.39 -8.40 50.60
C ARG A 4 14.20 -7.68 49.51
N ASP A 5 15.43 -8.12 49.24
CA ASP A 5 16.28 -7.55 48.20
C ASP A 5 15.91 -8.08 46.81
N PHE A 6 15.46 -9.35 46.74
CA PHE A 6 14.92 -9.93 45.51
C PHE A 6 13.63 -9.22 45.06
N LEU A 7 12.72 -8.90 45.98
CA LEU A 7 11.49 -8.16 45.67
C LEU A 7 11.77 -6.72 45.22
N LYS A 8 12.71 -6.02 45.88
CA LYS A 8 13.12 -4.67 45.48
C LYS A 8 13.74 -4.66 44.08
N ASN A 9 14.66 -5.57 43.79
CA ASN A 9 15.31 -5.62 42.48
C ASN A 9 14.35 -6.07 41.36
N SER A 10 13.38 -6.95 41.67
CA SER A 10 12.37 -7.37 40.68
C SER A 10 11.42 -6.23 40.28
N ILE A 11 11.04 -5.36 41.22
CA ILE A 11 10.20 -4.18 40.94
C ILE A 11 10.96 -3.17 40.05
N THR A 12 12.26 -2.96 40.29
CA THR A 12 13.09 -2.05 39.50
C THR A 12 13.26 -2.54 38.05
N VAL A 13 13.33 -3.85 37.83
CA VAL A 13 13.43 -4.44 36.47
C VAL A 13 12.13 -4.29 35.68
N ILE A 14 10.97 -4.42 36.34
CA ILE A 14 9.66 -4.22 35.68
C ILE A 14 9.44 -2.75 35.29
N ALA A 15 9.87 -1.80 36.12
CA ALA A 15 9.79 -0.38 35.80
C ALA A 15 10.77 0.04 34.67
N GLY A 16 11.89 -0.68 34.50
CA GLY A 16 12.87 -0.43 33.44
C GLY A 16 12.44 -0.90 32.05
N LEU A 17 11.50 -1.85 31.96
CA LEU A 17 10.84 -2.24 30.73
C LEU A 17 9.66 -1.30 30.44
N ALA A 18 9.97 -0.01 30.28
CA ALA A 18 9.03 0.93 29.69
C ALA A 18 8.85 0.58 28.22
N VAL A 19 8.00 -0.42 27.94
CA VAL A 19 7.46 -0.62 26.60
C VAL A 19 6.71 0.67 26.28
N PRO A 20 7.14 1.44 25.27
CA PRO A 20 6.47 2.68 24.96
C PRO A 20 5.02 2.35 24.63
N LEU A 21 4.06 3.14 25.14
CA LEU A 21 2.63 2.89 24.94
C LEU A 21 2.28 2.70 23.45
N SER A 22 3.04 3.35 22.57
CA SER A 22 2.96 3.20 21.11
C SER A 22 3.26 1.79 20.60
N ALA A 23 4.17 1.03 21.25
CA ALA A 23 4.43 -0.36 20.91
C ALA A 23 3.28 -1.30 21.35
N LEU A 24 2.50 -0.91 22.37
CA LEU A 24 1.26 -1.60 22.74
C LEU A 24 0.10 -1.27 21.78
N GLU A 25 0.11 -0.11 21.14
CA GLU A 25 -0.88 0.24 20.12
C GLU A 25 -0.79 -0.61 18.85
N LEU A 26 0.40 -1.15 18.55
CA LEU A 26 0.63 -2.03 17.39
C LEU A 26 -0.01 -3.43 17.53
N ILE A 27 -0.43 -3.85 18.73
CA ILE A 27 -0.78 -5.27 19.01
C ILE A 27 -2.25 -5.45 19.43
N ASN A 28 -3.10 -4.42 19.41
CA ASN A 28 -4.50 -4.58 19.84
C ASN A 28 -5.49 -4.70 18.66
N PRO A 29 -5.80 -5.91 18.17
CA PRO A 29 -6.75 -6.13 17.07
C PRO A 29 -8.16 -5.60 17.38
N ARG A 30 -8.54 -5.40 18.65
CA ARG A 30 -9.85 -4.83 19.00
C ARG A 30 -10.01 -3.38 18.56
N LYS A 31 -8.93 -2.59 18.48
CA LYS A 31 -8.99 -1.21 17.96
C LYS A 31 -9.28 -1.17 16.45
N LEU A 32 -8.85 -2.19 15.68
CA LEU A 32 -9.16 -2.30 14.25
C LEU A 32 -10.64 -2.62 14.00
N LEU A 33 -11.26 -3.37 14.91
CA LEU A 33 -12.66 -3.81 14.82
C LEU A 33 -13.66 -2.83 15.46
N ALA A 34 -13.20 -1.91 16.32
CA ALA A 34 -14.08 -0.98 17.01
C ALA A 34 -14.67 0.06 16.05
N LYS A 35 -15.97 -0.05 15.79
CA LYS A 35 -16.77 0.96 15.08
C LYS A 35 -16.92 2.20 15.98
N LYS A 36 -16.47 3.38 15.54
CA LYS A 36 -16.83 4.64 16.23
C LYS A 36 -18.27 5.04 15.86
N GLU A 37 -18.96 5.72 16.76
CA GLU A 37 -20.29 6.27 16.48
C GLU A 37 -20.25 7.18 15.24
N GLY A 38 -21.15 6.93 14.27
CA GLY A 38 -21.20 7.65 12.99
C GLY A 38 -20.38 7.04 11.84
N GLU A 39 -19.59 5.99 12.07
CA GLU A 39 -18.82 5.32 11.01
C GLU A 39 -19.64 4.24 10.27
N SER A 40 -19.32 4.01 8.98
CA SER A 40 -19.97 3.00 8.12
C SER A 40 -19.90 1.58 8.72
N ALA A 41 -20.78 0.67 8.32
CA ALA A 41 -20.61 -0.75 8.67
C ALA A 41 -19.35 -1.38 8.04
N VAL A 42 -18.84 -0.77 6.98
CA VAL A 42 -17.70 -1.26 6.20
C VAL A 42 -16.48 -0.38 6.40
N ARG A 43 -15.30 -1.00 6.50
CA ARG A 43 -14.00 -0.34 6.40
C ARG A 43 -13.15 -1.08 5.39
N TRP A 44 -12.95 -0.51 4.21
CA TRP A 44 -12.22 -1.21 3.16
C TRP A 44 -10.72 -1.29 3.48
N ALA A 45 -10.18 -2.50 3.42
CA ALA A 45 -8.76 -2.78 3.48
C ALA A 45 -8.31 -3.55 2.24
N PHE A 46 -7.08 -3.29 1.81
CA PHE A 46 -6.46 -3.98 0.70
C PHE A 46 -5.27 -4.77 1.21
N LEU A 47 -5.15 -6.02 0.80
CA LEU A 47 -4.05 -6.89 1.14
C LEU A 47 -3.24 -7.20 -0.11
N VAL A 48 -1.94 -6.95 -0.03
CA VAL A 48 -0.95 -7.26 -1.05
C VAL A 48 -0.06 -8.38 -0.52
N ASP A 49 -0.01 -9.48 -1.25
CA ASP A 49 0.88 -10.60 -0.98
C ASP A 49 2.09 -10.52 -1.91
N THR A 50 3.25 -10.18 -1.35
CA THR A 50 4.50 -10.02 -2.11
C THR A 50 5.09 -11.36 -2.54
N GLN A 51 4.74 -12.47 -1.88
CA GLN A 51 5.23 -13.81 -2.21
C GLN A 51 4.44 -14.42 -3.37
N ALA A 52 3.16 -14.10 -3.49
CA ALA A 52 2.33 -14.56 -4.61
C ALA A 52 2.52 -13.72 -5.90
N CYS A 53 3.15 -12.54 -5.81
CA CYS A 53 3.32 -11.67 -6.98
C CYS A 53 4.46 -12.14 -7.88
N VAL A 54 4.16 -12.42 -9.15
CA VAL A 54 5.16 -12.82 -10.17
C VAL A 54 5.50 -11.71 -11.17
N GLY A 55 5.00 -10.48 -10.97
CA GLY A 55 5.28 -9.37 -11.88
C GLY A 55 4.61 -9.43 -13.27
N CYS A 56 3.52 -10.18 -13.44
CA CYS A 56 2.85 -10.33 -14.76
C CYS A 56 2.18 -9.08 -15.34
N GLY A 57 1.98 -8.01 -14.55
CA GLY A 57 1.42 -6.75 -15.05
C GLY A 57 -0.10 -6.68 -15.29
N PHE A 58 -0.83 -7.80 -15.25
CA PHE A 58 -2.28 -7.80 -15.53
C PHE A 58 -3.10 -6.87 -14.64
N CYS A 59 -2.73 -6.75 -13.36
CA CYS A 59 -3.35 -5.82 -12.43
C CYS A 59 -3.24 -4.35 -12.87
N VAL A 60 -2.15 -3.98 -13.54
CA VAL A 60 -1.89 -2.63 -14.06
C VAL A 60 -2.72 -2.39 -15.31
N LYS A 61 -2.72 -3.35 -16.25
CA LYS A 61 -3.49 -3.28 -17.50
C LYS A 61 -5.00 -3.21 -17.25
N ALA A 62 -5.50 -4.04 -16.32
CA ALA A 62 -6.89 -4.02 -15.91
C ALA A 62 -7.27 -2.69 -15.25
N CYS A 63 -6.41 -2.17 -14.36
CA CYS A 63 -6.68 -0.89 -13.71
C CYS A 63 -6.72 0.28 -14.71
N LYS A 64 -5.84 0.29 -15.73
CA LYS A 64 -5.87 1.30 -16.79
C LYS A 64 -7.17 1.25 -17.58
N THR A 65 -7.53 0.06 -18.05
CA THR A 65 -8.74 -0.16 -18.87
C THR A 65 -10.01 0.21 -18.11
N GLU A 66 -10.14 -0.26 -16.87
CA GLU A 66 -11.30 0.00 -16.01
C GLU A 66 -11.51 1.49 -15.70
N ASN A 67 -10.41 2.26 -15.64
CA ASN A 67 -10.44 3.62 -15.13
C ASN A 67 -10.05 4.66 -16.19
N GLU A 68 -10.22 4.31 -17.47
CA GLU A 68 -10.07 5.23 -18.60
C GLU A 68 -8.69 5.87 -18.71
N ILE A 69 -7.64 5.21 -18.18
CA ILE A 69 -6.27 5.70 -18.31
C ILE A 69 -5.72 5.23 -19.66
N PRO A 70 -5.36 6.14 -20.57
CA PRO A 70 -4.83 5.76 -21.87
C PRO A 70 -3.57 4.90 -21.75
N HIS A 71 -3.53 3.82 -22.52
CA HIS A 71 -2.54 2.75 -22.31
C HIS A 71 -1.13 3.23 -22.58
N GLU A 72 -0.94 4.02 -23.64
CA GLU A 72 0.32 4.58 -24.16
C GLU A 72 1.04 5.50 -23.18
N THR A 73 0.32 6.08 -22.21
CA THR A 73 0.90 6.94 -21.19
C THR A 73 1.62 6.14 -20.12
N ASN A 74 2.66 6.71 -19.52
CA ASN A 74 3.35 6.10 -18.38
C ASN A 74 2.57 6.27 -17.05
N ILE A 75 1.45 6.98 -17.08
CA ILE A 75 0.61 7.20 -15.90
C ILE A 75 -0.11 5.89 -15.55
N THR A 76 -0.02 5.48 -14.29
CA THR A 76 -0.72 4.31 -13.77
C THR A 76 -1.32 4.63 -12.41
N ARG A 77 -2.46 4.01 -12.08
CA ARG A 77 -3.04 4.10 -10.72
C ARG A 77 -2.45 3.06 -9.76
N THR A 78 -1.75 2.08 -10.30
CA THR A 78 -1.07 1.01 -9.58
C THR A 78 0.03 0.44 -10.48
N TRP A 79 1.14 0.02 -9.87
CA TRP A 79 2.28 -0.55 -10.58
C TRP A 79 2.86 -1.72 -9.78
N VAL A 80 3.88 -2.37 -10.33
CA VAL A 80 4.66 -3.40 -9.63
C VAL A 80 6.14 -3.05 -9.79
N GLU A 81 6.84 -2.98 -8.67
CA GLU A 81 8.29 -2.81 -8.64
C GLU A 81 8.98 -4.17 -8.52
N ARG A 82 10.07 -4.36 -9.24
CA ARG A 82 10.98 -5.48 -9.05
C ARG A 82 12.16 -4.99 -8.21
N TYR A 83 12.43 -5.71 -7.14
CA TYR A 83 13.59 -5.49 -6.28
C TYR A 83 14.60 -6.59 -6.56
N VAL A 84 15.85 -6.22 -6.85
CA VAL A 84 16.97 -7.14 -7.01
C VAL A 84 18.07 -6.71 -6.04
N ILE A 85 18.36 -7.58 -5.07
CA ILE A 85 19.39 -7.37 -4.05
C ILE A 85 20.57 -8.28 -4.41
N THR A 86 21.75 -7.68 -4.56
CA THR A 86 22.98 -8.43 -4.83
C THR A 86 23.62 -8.92 -3.55
N LYS A 87 24.46 -9.96 -3.64
CA LYS A 87 25.27 -10.48 -2.53
C LYS A 87 26.23 -9.45 -1.92
N LYS A 88 26.49 -8.37 -2.66
CA LYS A 88 27.28 -7.20 -2.21
C LYS A 88 26.44 -6.17 -1.46
N GLY A 89 25.17 -6.46 -1.19
CA GLY A 89 24.23 -5.58 -0.47
C GLY A 89 23.67 -4.43 -1.32
N LYS A 90 23.91 -4.40 -2.63
CA LYS A 90 23.37 -3.34 -3.49
C LYS A 90 21.94 -3.70 -3.91
N THR A 91 21.02 -2.76 -3.75
CA THR A 91 19.62 -2.92 -4.13
C THR A 91 19.35 -2.13 -5.41
N TYR A 92 18.76 -2.82 -6.39
CA TYR A 92 18.27 -2.24 -7.62
C TYR A 92 16.75 -2.38 -7.67
N ILE A 93 16.07 -1.32 -8.11
CA ILE A 93 14.62 -1.27 -8.18
C ILE A 93 14.23 -0.77 -9.56
N ASP A 94 13.39 -1.52 -10.26
CA ASP A 94 12.84 -1.09 -11.53
C ASP A 94 11.34 -1.39 -11.68
N SER A 95 10.70 -0.63 -12.55
CA SER A 95 9.26 -0.74 -12.82
C SER A 95 8.97 -0.21 -14.23
N PRO A 96 9.47 -0.88 -15.29
CA PRO A 96 9.36 -0.42 -16.67
C PRO A 96 7.90 -0.15 -17.04
N ARG A 97 7.57 1.11 -17.34
CA ARG A 97 6.18 1.58 -17.64
C ARG A 97 5.14 1.13 -16.59
N GLY A 98 5.54 1.08 -15.32
CA GLY A 98 4.69 0.62 -14.22
C GLY A 98 4.45 -0.89 -14.19
N ALA A 99 5.28 -1.68 -14.88
CA ALA A 99 5.11 -3.11 -15.13
C ALA A 99 3.83 -3.47 -15.90
N ARG A 100 3.29 -2.54 -16.72
CA ARG A 100 2.06 -2.77 -17.51
C ARG A 100 2.15 -4.02 -18.38
N ASP A 101 3.32 -4.25 -18.97
CA ASP A 101 3.58 -5.36 -19.89
C ASP A 101 4.29 -6.54 -19.20
N GLY A 102 4.38 -6.50 -17.87
CA GLY A 102 5.19 -7.40 -17.07
C GLY A 102 6.68 -7.16 -17.22
N PHE A 103 7.49 -8.08 -16.67
CA PHE A 103 8.94 -8.06 -16.78
C PHE A 103 9.36 -9.09 -17.85
N THR A 104 9.48 -8.64 -19.10
CA THR A 104 9.80 -9.50 -20.26
C THR A 104 11.30 -9.70 -20.47
N SER A 105 12.14 -8.95 -19.75
CA SER A 105 13.59 -9.10 -19.74
C SER A 105 14.09 -9.22 -18.31
N ASP A 106 15.13 -10.02 -18.15
CA ASP A 106 15.97 -10.14 -16.96
C ASP A 106 16.81 -8.88 -16.69
N ARG A 107 17.06 -8.05 -17.71
CA ARG A 107 17.76 -6.78 -17.57
C ARG A 107 16.95 -5.80 -16.74
N ILE A 108 17.64 -5.10 -15.84
CA ILE A 108 17.07 -4.09 -14.96
C ILE A 108 17.01 -2.76 -15.70
N ASP A 109 15.82 -2.16 -15.74
CA ASP A 109 15.61 -0.84 -16.33
C ASP A 109 16.06 0.27 -15.36
N LEU A 110 17.13 0.98 -15.72
CA LEU A 110 17.65 2.13 -14.97
C LEU A 110 17.15 3.47 -15.57
N ASN A 111 16.04 3.46 -16.31
CA ASN A 111 15.47 4.60 -17.00
C ASN A 111 16.48 5.24 -17.98
N GLU A 112 16.89 6.49 -17.72
CA GLU A 112 17.80 7.25 -18.59
C GLU A 112 19.23 6.67 -18.61
N GLU A 113 19.61 5.90 -17.58
CA GLU A 113 20.92 5.25 -17.49
C GLU A 113 20.99 3.93 -18.28
N GLY A 114 19.90 3.55 -18.96
CA GLY A 114 19.84 2.36 -19.81
C GLY A 114 19.48 1.10 -19.04
N HIS A 115 20.15 -0.01 -19.38
CA HIS A 115 19.84 -1.33 -18.83
C HIS A 115 21.05 -1.97 -18.17
N LEU A 116 20.84 -2.51 -16.98
CA LEU A 116 21.84 -3.28 -16.24
C LEU A 116 21.55 -4.77 -16.33
N GLU A 117 22.57 -5.55 -16.66
CA GLU A 117 22.52 -7.01 -16.57
C GLU A 117 23.27 -7.44 -15.32
N ILE A 118 22.60 -8.24 -14.48
CA ILE A 118 23.19 -8.82 -13.27
C ILE A 118 23.25 -10.32 -13.50
N THR A 119 24.43 -10.90 -13.31
CA THR A 119 24.60 -12.35 -13.37
C THR A 119 23.77 -13.00 -12.26
N GLY A 120 23.06 -14.09 -12.57
CA GLY A 120 22.21 -14.78 -11.60
C GLY A 120 22.95 -15.18 -10.31
N ASP A 121 24.24 -15.47 -10.42
CA ASP A 121 25.11 -15.82 -9.28
C ASP A 121 25.36 -14.65 -8.31
N ASP A 122 25.20 -13.39 -8.73
CA ASP A 122 25.37 -12.23 -7.86
C ASP A 122 24.05 -11.83 -7.16
N ILE A 123 22.91 -12.43 -7.54
CA ILE A 123 21.61 -12.16 -6.93
C ILE A 123 21.49 -12.93 -5.61
N GLU A 124 21.30 -12.19 -4.52
CA GLU A 124 20.95 -12.77 -3.22
C GLU A 124 19.45 -12.97 -3.10
N LYS A 125 18.67 -11.96 -3.51
CA LYS A 125 17.22 -11.97 -3.39
C LYS A 125 16.58 -11.13 -4.48
N ALA A 126 15.54 -11.67 -5.13
CA ALA A 126 14.70 -10.92 -6.05
C ALA A 126 13.22 -11.15 -5.71
N PHE A 127 12.41 -10.09 -5.74
CA PHE A 127 10.98 -10.17 -5.47
C PHE A 127 10.22 -8.99 -6.07
N PHE A 128 8.91 -9.14 -6.18
CA PHE A 128 8.03 -8.10 -6.72
C PHE A 128 7.19 -7.46 -5.61
N VAL A 129 7.00 -6.15 -5.70
CA VAL A 129 6.17 -5.38 -4.77
C VAL A 129 5.12 -4.60 -5.53
N PRO A 130 3.86 -5.04 -5.51
CA PRO A 130 2.74 -4.26 -6.03
C PRO A 130 2.51 -2.98 -5.22
N LYS A 131 2.44 -1.83 -5.87
CA LYS A 131 2.21 -0.52 -5.24
C LYS A 131 0.91 0.12 -5.75
N LEU A 132 0.20 0.80 -4.85
CA LEU A 132 -1.04 1.52 -5.14
C LEU A 132 -1.27 2.60 -4.08
N CYS A 133 -2.30 3.42 -4.27
CA CYS A 133 -2.70 4.36 -3.22
C CYS A 133 -3.13 3.63 -1.94
N ASN A 134 -2.54 4.04 -0.82
CA ASN A 134 -2.72 3.43 0.49
C ASN A 134 -4.07 3.72 1.18
N GLN A 135 -4.93 4.57 0.61
CA GLN A 135 -6.21 5.03 1.20
C GLN A 135 -6.10 5.34 2.70
N CYS A 136 -5.11 6.17 3.03
CA CYS A 136 -4.73 6.52 4.40
C CYS A 136 -5.93 6.96 5.25
N ASP A 137 -5.96 6.56 6.53
CA ASP A 137 -6.95 7.05 7.50
C ASP A 137 -6.72 8.53 7.86
N ASN A 138 -5.46 8.96 7.85
CA ASN A 138 -5.05 10.36 7.98
C ASN A 138 -4.51 10.85 6.62
N PRO A 139 -5.36 11.13 5.62
CA PRO A 139 -4.90 11.47 4.28
C PRO A 139 -4.40 12.91 4.18
N ALA A 140 -3.08 13.11 4.25
CA ALA A 140 -2.45 14.42 4.01
C ALA A 140 -2.92 15.06 2.69
N CYS A 141 -3.08 14.24 1.64
CA CYS A 141 -3.59 14.68 0.35
C CYS A 141 -5.01 15.26 0.34
N ALA A 142 -5.88 14.90 1.29
CA ALA A 142 -7.20 15.50 1.44
C ALA A 142 -7.12 16.81 2.22
N GLN A 143 -6.29 16.87 3.26
CA GLN A 143 -6.11 18.05 4.10
C GLN A 143 -5.58 19.27 3.33
N VAL A 144 -4.72 19.04 2.33
CA VAL A 144 -4.13 20.12 1.52
C VAL A 144 -5.00 20.57 0.34
N CYS A 145 -6.18 19.97 0.13
CA CYS A 145 -7.00 20.30 -1.02
C CYS A 145 -7.79 21.61 -0.78
N PRO A 146 -7.46 22.73 -1.46
CA PRO A 146 -8.04 24.03 -1.14
C PRO A 146 -9.52 24.15 -1.51
N VAL A 147 -10.00 23.29 -2.41
CA VAL A 147 -11.38 23.30 -2.95
C VAL A 147 -12.19 22.08 -2.49
N GLY A 148 -11.66 21.24 -1.60
CA GLY A 148 -12.36 20.04 -1.11
C GLY A 148 -12.59 18.95 -2.16
N ALA A 149 -11.96 19.02 -3.33
CA ALA A 149 -12.12 18.02 -4.39
C ALA A 149 -11.58 16.64 -4.01
N THR A 150 -10.57 16.56 -3.13
CA THR A 150 -10.14 15.30 -2.52
C THR A 150 -10.77 15.17 -1.14
N TYR A 151 -11.50 14.08 -0.91
CA TYR A 151 -12.22 13.83 0.33
C TYR A 151 -12.16 12.33 0.71
N GLN A 152 -12.49 12.00 1.95
CA GLN A 152 -12.59 10.63 2.43
C GLN A 152 -14.04 10.26 2.68
N THR A 153 -14.45 9.07 2.23
CA THR A 153 -15.79 8.52 2.47
C THR A 153 -15.90 7.93 3.89
N SER A 154 -17.12 7.69 4.37
CA SER A 154 -17.37 7.11 5.70
C SER A 154 -16.88 5.67 5.88
N ASP A 155 -16.62 4.96 4.78
CA ASP A 155 -16.01 3.62 4.74
C ASP A 155 -14.49 3.65 4.53
N GLY A 156 -13.87 4.84 4.56
CA GLY A 156 -12.42 5.06 4.62
C GLY A 156 -11.72 5.27 3.28
N VAL A 157 -12.43 5.15 2.15
CA VAL A 157 -11.83 5.33 0.82
C VAL A 157 -11.63 6.81 0.54
N VAL A 158 -10.42 7.19 0.16
CA VAL A 158 -10.16 8.56 -0.32
C VAL A 158 -10.62 8.63 -1.77
N LEU A 159 -11.34 9.67 -2.16
CA LEU A 159 -11.81 9.88 -3.54
C LEU A 159 -11.36 11.25 -4.05
N VAL A 160 -11.50 11.45 -5.36
CA VAL A 160 -11.27 12.74 -6.02
C VAL A 160 -12.48 13.03 -6.90
N ASP A 161 -13.13 14.16 -6.66
CA ASP A 161 -14.13 14.70 -7.57
C ASP A 161 -13.44 15.44 -8.71
N ARG A 162 -13.53 14.87 -9.92
CA ARG A 162 -12.95 15.45 -11.14
C ARG A 162 -13.58 16.81 -11.49
N LYS A 163 -14.84 17.07 -11.15
CA LYS A 163 -15.53 18.33 -11.49
C LYS A 163 -15.09 19.48 -10.60
N HIS A 164 -14.85 19.21 -9.32
CA HIS A 164 -14.40 20.21 -8.36
C HIS A 164 -12.88 20.41 -8.36
N CYS A 165 -12.11 19.48 -8.94
CA CYS A 165 -10.65 19.55 -8.96
C CYS A 165 -10.14 20.63 -9.91
N ILE A 166 -9.50 21.66 -9.34
CA ILE A 166 -8.89 22.78 -10.09
C ILE A 166 -7.47 22.51 -10.61
N GLY A 167 -6.94 21.29 -10.47
CA GLY A 167 -5.61 20.95 -11.00
C GLY A 167 -4.40 21.57 -10.28
N CYS A 168 -4.54 22.09 -9.05
CA CYS A 168 -3.44 22.78 -8.34
C CYS A 168 -2.22 21.91 -7.95
N GLY A 169 -2.34 20.58 -7.91
CA GLY A 169 -1.22 19.67 -7.64
C GLY A 169 -0.77 19.53 -6.18
N TYR A 170 -1.30 20.31 -5.22
CA TYR A 170 -0.89 20.19 -3.81
C TYR A 170 -1.07 18.79 -3.24
N CYS A 171 -2.16 18.11 -3.59
CA CYS A 171 -2.40 16.73 -3.15
C CYS A 171 -1.36 15.74 -3.71
N ILE A 172 -0.77 16.02 -4.88
CA ILE A 172 0.30 15.20 -5.48
C ILE A 172 1.58 15.36 -4.66
N MET A 173 1.98 16.60 -4.39
CA MET A 173 3.17 16.91 -3.59
C MET A 173 3.06 16.43 -2.14
N ALA A 174 1.88 16.49 -1.54
CA ALA A 174 1.65 16.08 -0.16
C ALA A 174 1.62 14.56 0.05
N CYS A 175 1.56 13.75 -1.02
CA CYS A 175 1.46 12.31 -0.88
C CYS A 175 2.85 11.70 -0.62
N PRO A 176 3.13 11.10 0.56
CA PRO A 176 4.46 10.56 0.87
C PRO A 176 4.82 9.32 0.03
N TYR A 177 3.86 8.77 -0.70
CA TYR A 177 4.01 7.58 -1.53
C TYR A 177 4.17 7.90 -3.02
N ALA A 178 4.06 9.17 -3.43
CA ALA A 178 4.06 9.58 -4.84
C ALA A 178 3.05 8.83 -5.75
N VAL A 179 1.94 8.34 -5.18
CA VAL A 179 0.91 7.53 -5.89
C VAL A 179 -0.15 8.36 -6.64
N ARG A 180 0.00 9.69 -6.67
CA ARG A 180 -0.95 10.61 -7.31
C ARG A 180 -0.30 11.22 -8.54
N SER A 181 -1.08 11.41 -9.59
CA SER A 181 -0.64 12.03 -10.84
C SER A 181 -1.78 12.83 -11.44
N PHE A 182 -1.51 13.68 -12.44
CA PHE A 182 -2.60 14.26 -13.22
C PHE A 182 -3.12 13.25 -14.24
N HIS A 183 -4.43 13.21 -14.45
CA HIS A 183 -5.03 12.46 -15.53
C HIS A 183 -4.59 13.07 -16.88
N PRO A 184 -4.12 12.28 -17.86
CA PRO A 184 -3.54 12.82 -19.09
C PRO A 184 -4.57 13.61 -19.92
N VAL A 185 -5.83 13.16 -19.94
CA VAL A 185 -6.95 13.83 -20.62
C VAL A 185 -7.60 14.90 -19.75
N HIS A 186 -8.19 14.52 -18.61
CA HIS A 186 -8.97 15.43 -17.76
C HIS A 186 -8.15 16.50 -17.02
N LYS A 187 -6.82 16.38 -16.93
CA LYS A 187 -5.92 17.30 -16.20
C LYS A 187 -6.26 17.47 -14.71
N THR A 188 -7.06 16.57 -14.15
CA THR A 188 -7.42 16.52 -12.73
C THR A 188 -6.50 15.57 -11.99
N ALA A 189 -6.37 15.73 -10.67
CA ALA A 189 -5.62 14.79 -9.86
C ALA A 189 -6.28 13.40 -9.89
N GLU A 190 -5.47 12.37 -10.04
CA GLU A 190 -5.89 10.99 -10.24
C GLU A 190 -5.10 10.04 -9.34
N LYS A 191 -5.74 8.95 -8.92
CA LYS A 191 -5.12 7.90 -8.11
C LYS A 191 -5.95 6.62 -8.12
N CYS A 192 -5.41 5.55 -7.52
CA CYS A 192 -6.25 4.40 -7.18
C CYS A 192 -7.37 4.83 -6.22
N THR A 193 -8.60 4.43 -6.51
CA THR A 193 -9.83 4.69 -5.72
C THR A 193 -10.40 3.40 -5.14
N PHE A 194 -9.60 2.33 -5.04
CA PHE A 194 -10.08 0.97 -4.76
C PHE A 194 -11.21 0.50 -5.69
N CYS A 195 -11.28 1.06 -6.91
CA CYS A 195 -12.42 0.85 -7.81
C CYS A 195 -13.75 1.02 -7.05
N TYR A 196 -13.91 2.14 -6.34
CA TYR A 196 -15.06 2.40 -5.47
C TYR A 196 -16.40 2.14 -6.16
N HIS A 197 -16.48 2.45 -7.45
CA HIS A 197 -17.63 2.21 -8.32
C HIS A 197 -17.96 0.72 -8.57
N ARG A 198 -17.01 -0.19 -8.32
CA ARG A 198 -17.19 -1.65 -8.36
C ARG A 198 -17.52 -2.22 -6.98
N ILE A 199 -16.72 -1.88 -5.97
CA ILE A 199 -16.84 -2.50 -4.63
C ILE A 199 -18.14 -2.16 -3.91
N THR A 200 -18.68 -0.96 -4.15
CA THR A 200 -20.01 -0.56 -3.65
C THR A 200 -21.16 -1.35 -4.27
N LYS A 201 -20.91 -2.08 -5.37
CA LYS A 201 -21.87 -2.97 -6.04
C LYS A 201 -21.60 -4.45 -5.73
N GLY A 202 -20.77 -4.76 -4.73
CA GLY A 202 -20.40 -6.13 -4.38
C GLY A 202 -19.41 -6.79 -5.35
N MET A 203 -18.82 -6.04 -6.28
CA MET A 203 -17.82 -6.57 -7.21
C MET A 203 -16.40 -6.42 -6.66
N LYS A 204 -15.48 -7.28 -7.09
CA LYS A 204 -14.04 -7.11 -6.83
C LYS A 204 -13.49 -5.91 -7.61
N THR A 205 -12.39 -5.34 -7.13
CA THR A 205 -11.64 -4.32 -7.90
C THR A 205 -11.04 -4.94 -9.16
N ALA A 206 -10.86 -4.15 -10.22
CA ALA A 206 -10.31 -4.65 -11.48
C ALA A 206 -8.92 -5.29 -11.32
N CYS A 207 -8.08 -4.76 -10.43
CA CYS A 207 -6.74 -5.29 -10.20
C CYS A 207 -6.71 -6.57 -9.34
N VAL A 208 -7.72 -6.80 -8.51
CA VAL A 208 -7.92 -8.06 -7.78
C VAL A 208 -8.48 -9.11 -8.72
N ASP A 209 -9.49 -8.75 -9.51
CA ASP A 209 -10.18 -9.64 -10.44
C ASP A 209 -9.24 -10.15 -11.55
N ALA A 210 -8.34 -9.30 -12.03
CA ALA A 210 -7.36 -9.66 -13.05
C ALA A 210 -6.11 -10.39 -12.52
N CYS A 211 -5.97 -10.62 -11.21
CA CYS A 211 -4.79 -11.26 -10.64
C CYS A 211 -4.97 -12.78 -10.56
N PRO A 212 -4.32 -13.58 -11.43
CA PRO A 212 -4.51 -15.04 -11.43
C PRO A 212 -3.85 -15.73 -10.22
N PHE A 213 -2.88 -15.07 -9.58
CA PHE A 213 -2.12 -15.61 -8.45
C PHE A 213 -2.70 -15.23 -7.08
N GLY A 214 -3.76 -14.41 -7.02
CA GLY A 214 -4.34 -13.96 -5.75
C GLY A 214 -3.43 -13.01 -4.93
N ALA A 215 -2.41 -12.42 -5.57
CA ALA A 215 -1.46 -11.51 -4.92
C ALA A 215 -2.11 -10.21 -4.40
N ARG A 216 -3.31 -9.88 -4.84
CA ARG A 216 -4.07 -8.70 -4.44
C ARG A 216 -5.45 -9.13 -3.98
N ARG A 217 -5.86 -8.66 -2.80
CA ARG A 217 -7.16 -8.96 -2.20
C ARG A 217 -7.76 -7.69 -1.61
N ILE A 218 -9.08 -7.59 -1.61
CA ILE A 218 -9.81 -6.51 -0.94
C ILE A 218 -10.82 -7.13 0.00
N GLY A 219 -11.02 -6.52 1.17
CA GLY A 219 -11.97 -7.02 2.17
C GLY A 219 -12.41 -5.92 3.14
N ASN A 220 -13.31 -6.30 4.04
CA ASN A 220 -13.87 -5.43 5.06
C ASN A 220 -13.16 -5.64 6.41
N LEU A 221 -12.33 -4.69 6.81
CA LEU A 221 -11.56 -4.71 8.05
C LEU A 221 -12.43 -4.78 9.32
N ARG A 222 -13.69 -4.33 9.24
CA ARG A 222 -14.64 -4.41 10.36
C ARG A 222 -15.33 -5.78 10.48
N ASP A 223 -15.22 -6.63 9.48
CA ASP A 223 -15.75 -8.00 9.50
C ASP A 223 -14.62 -8.96 9.91
N PRO A 224 -14.65 -9.52 11.15
CA PRO A 224 -13.65 -10.48 11.61
C PRO A 224 -13.66 -11.78 10.81
N ASP A 225 -14.76 -12.10 10.12
CA ASP A 225 -14.90 -13.32 9.34
C ASP A 225 -14.35 -13.21 7.93
N ASP A 226 -14.11 -11.99 7.44
CA ASP A 226 -13.52 -11.73 6.14
C ASP A 226 -12.10 -12.35 6.04
N PRO A 227 -11.80 -13.15 4.98
CA PRO A 227 -10.49 -13.76 4.80
C PRO A 227 -9.31 -12.77 4.79
N VAL A 228 -9.52 -11.56 4.28
CA VAL A 228 -8.52 -10.49 4.29
C VAL A 228 -8.28 -10.02 5.72
N THR A 229 -9.35 -9.78 6.48
CA THR A 229 -9.24 -9.37 7.89
C THR A 229 -8.56 -10.44 8.73
N LYS A 230 -8.93 -11.72 8.56
CA LYS A 230 -8.24 -12.84 9.22
C LYS A 230 -6.75 -12.85 8.92
N THR A 231 -6.38 -12.68 7.64
CA THR A 231 -4.96 -12.64 7.23
C THR A 231 -4.24 -11.43 7.84
N ILE A 232 -4.89 -10.28 7.92
CA ILE A 232 -4.29 -9.06 8.51
C ILE A 232 -4.08 -9.23 10.01
N MET A 233 -5.04 -9.85 10.72
CA MET A 233 -4.98 -10.04 12.17
C MET A 233 -4.00 -11.13 12.60
N SER A 234 -3.85 -12.20 11.81
CA SER A 234 -2.99 -13.34 12.17
C SER A 234 -1.60 -13.27 11.53
N GLY A 235 -1.45 -12.55 10.42
CA GLY A 235 -0.24 -12.53 9.61
C GLY A 235 0.82 -11.56 10.10
N ARG A 236 2.06 -11.76 9.65
CA ARG A 236 3.11 -10.74 9.76
C ARG A 236 2.90 -9.70 8.66
N ILE A 237 2.22 -8.62 9.02
CA ILE A 237 1.83 -7.55 8.12
C ILE A 237 2.79 -6.36 8.23
N GLY A 238 3.16 -5.80 7.09
CA GLY A 238 3.81 -4.50 6.98
C GLY A 238 2.89 -3.46 6.36
N VAL A 239 3.17 -2.19 6.60
CA VAL A 239 2.61 -1.05 5.88
C VAL A 239 3.74 -0.21 5.32
N LEU A 240 3.46 0.57 4.28
CA LEU A 240 4.47 1.44 3.69
C LEU A 240 4.58 2.76 4.46
N LYS A 241 5.82 3.19 4.71
CA LYS A 241 6.18 4.48 5.31
C LYS A 241 5.36 4.81 6.57
N GLU A 242 5.40 3.90 7.54
CA GLU A 242 4.67 4.03 8.81
C GLU A 242 5.04 5.31 9.57
N GLU A 243 6.29 5.75 9.43
CA GLU A 243 6.86 6.93 10.06
C GLU A 243 6.12 8.24 9.78
N TYR A 244 5.34 8.32 8.70
CA TYR A 244 4.55 9.53 8.38
C TYR A 244 3.19 9.58 9.11
N GLY A 245 2.81 8.56 9.89
CA GLY A 245 1.60 8.59 10.71
C GLY A 245 0.28 8.66 9.92
N THR A 246 0.30 8.35 8.62
CA THR A 246 -0.86 8.40 7.72
C THR A 246 -1.87 7.29 7.95
N LYS A 247 -1.49 6.24 8.69
CA LYS A 247 -2.30 5.02 8.95
C LYS A 247 -2.84 4.37 7.65
N PRO A 248 -1.97 3.80 6.80
CA PRO A 248 -2.36 3.12 5.57
C PRO A 248 -3.44 2.05 5.76
N GLN A 249 -4.29 1.87 4.75
CA GLN A 249 -5.30 0.79 4.66
C GLN A 249 -4.92 -0.25 3.58
N VAL A 250 -3.68 -0.20 3.10
CA VAL A 250 -3.07 -1.25 2.29
C VAL A 250 -2.02 -1.93 3.15
N TYR A 251 -2.21 -3.24 3.30
CA TYR A 251 -1.41 -4.12 4.14
C TYR A 251 -0.60 -5.06 3.26
N TYR A 252 0.65 -5.28 3.62
CA TYR A 252 1.59 -6.11 2.86
C TYR A 252 1.94 -7.36 3.66
N LEU A 253 1.59 -8.53 3.14
CA LEU A 253 2.07 -9.80 3.66
C LEU A 253 3.51 -10.04 3.17
N ALA A 254 4.39 -10.46 4.08
CA ALA A 254 5.80 -10.76 3.77
C ALA A 254 6.58 -9.59 3.14
N LEU A 255 6.30 -8.35 3.60
CA LEU A 255 7.05 -7.18 3.16
C LEU A 255 8.53 -7.27 3.59
N SER A 256 9.43 -7.18 2.62
CA SER A 256 10.88 -7.18 2.88
C SER A 256 11.32 -5.86 3.53
N ARG A 257 12.32 -5.90 4.42
CA ARG A 257 12.81 -4.72 5.15
C ARG A 257 13.46 -3.67 4.25
N GLU A 258 13.93 -4.08 3.08
CA GLU A 258 14.56 -3.24 2.08
C GLU A 258 13.55 -2.35 1.35
N VAL A 259 12.25 -2.67 1.47
CA VAL A 259 11.17 -1.85 0.93
C VAL A 259 10.86 -0.72 1.90
N LYS A 260 11.37 0.48 1.61
CA LYS A 260 11.15 1.71 2.38
C LYS A 260 10.27 2.72 1.62
#